data_AF-A0A1F6ZRN2-F1
#
_entry.id   AF-A0A1F6ZRN2-F1
#
_cell.length_a   1.000
_cell.length_b   1.000
_cell.length_c   1.000
_cell.angle_alpha   90.00
_cell.angle_beta   90.00
_cell.angle_gamma   90.00
#
_symmetry.space_group_name_H-M   'P 1'
#
loop_
_entity.id
_entity.type
_entity.pdbx_description
1 polymer ?
#
loop_
_entity_poly.entity_id
_entity_poly.type
_entity_poly.pdbx_seq_one_letter_code
_entity_poly.pdbx_strand_id
1 'polypeptide(L)'
;MQSRKTRVIDGTDREILRALYEKRPLAGRQIARRVGITSSAVAPRLNNLMASGIIKKAKVEAVRHFQREINGHSSRVNSPRRIIWDLDIKY
;
A
#
# COMPACT_ATOMS: atom_id res chain seq x y z
N MET A 1 17.45 2.77 14.64
CA MET A 1 17.01 3.85 13.73
C MET A 1 17.35 3.43 12.31
N GLN A 2 16.38 2.97 11.51
CA GLN A 2 16.67 2.56 10.13
C GLN A 2 16.86 3.80 9.25
N SER A 3 18.03 3.88 8.62
CA SER A 3 18.45 4.95 7.72
C SER A 3 17.40 5.19 6.63
N ARG A 4 16.95 6.45 6.48
CA ARG A 4 16.18 6.90 5.31
C ARG A 4 17.10 6.81 4.08
N LYS A 5 17.27 5.61 3.53
CA LYS A 5 17.73 5.49 2.14
C LYS A 5 16.66 6.14 1.29
N THR A 6 16.97 7.31 0.73
CA THR A 6 16.17 7.95 -0.33
C THR A 6 16.16 6.98 -1.51
N ARG A 7 15.22 6.05 -1.54
CA ARG A 7 14.99 5.20 -2.70
C ARG A 7 14.49 6.11 -3.82
N VAL A 8 15.12 5.99 -4.98
CA VAL A 8 14.74 6.73 -6.18
C VAL A 8 13.32 6.33 -6.55
N ILE A 9 12.43 7.32 -6.64
CA ILE A 9 11.05 7.15 -7.11
C ILE A 9 11.11 6.85 -8.60
N ASP A 10 10.65 5.65 -9.00
CA ASP A 10 10.64 5.23 -10.40
C ASP A 10 9.36 5.66 -11.13
N GLY A 11 9.26 5.35 -12.43
CA GLY A 11 8.10 5.69 -13.24
C GLY A 11 6.78 5.05 -12.75
N THR A 12 6.84 3.83 -12.18
CA THR A 12 5.64 3.17 -11.63
C THR A 12 5.17 3.86 -10.37
N ASP A 13 6.11 4.29 -9.52
CA ASP A 13 5.79 5.04 -8.30
C ASP A 13 5.15 6.40 -8.64
N ARG A 14 5.61 7.06 -9.71
CA ARG A 14 4.97 8.29 -10.22
C ARG A 14 3.54 8.05 -10.68
N GLU A 15 3.28 6.95 -11.39
CA GLU A 15 1.91 6.59 -11.81
C GLU A 15 1.00 6.25 -10.61
N ILE A 16 1.54 5.63 -9.56
CA ILE A 16 0.82 5.44 -8.29
C ILE A 16 0.44 6.78 -7.67
N LEU A 17 1.38 7.72 -7.59
CA LEU A 17 1.14 9.06 -7.04
C LEU A 17 0.14 9.85 -7.89
N ARG A 18 0.24 9.76 -9.22
CA ARG A 18 -0.70 10.35 -10.17
C ARG A 18 -2.12 9.78 -9.96
N ALA A 19 -2.25 8.47 -9.84
CA ALA A 19 -3.55 7.83 -9.60
C ALA A 19 -4.21 8.30 -8.30
N LEU A 20 -3.42 8.53 -7.24
CA LEU A 20 -3.89 9.08 -5.96
C LEU A 20 -4.21 10.58 -6.06
N TYR A 21 -3.44 11.35 -6.83
CA TYR A 21 -3.71 12.77 -7.06
C TYR A 21 -5.02 12.98 -7.82
N GLU A 22 -5.25 12.20 -8.88
CA GLU A 22 -6.46 12.30 -9.72
C GLU A 22 -7.73 11.84 -8.99
N LYS A 23 -7.63 10.84 -8.11
CA LYS A 23 -8.76 10.38 -7.29
C LYS A 23 -8.21 9.85 -5.98
N ARG A 24 -8.52 10.56 -4.90
CA ARG A 24 -8.21 10.14 -3.53
C ARG A 24 -9.48 10.07 -2.68
N PRO A 25 -9.54 9.16 -1.70
CA PRO A 25 -8.55 8.11 -1.41
C PRO A 25 -8.84 6.81 -2.18
N LEU A 26 -7.85 5.91 -2.33
CA LEU A 26 -7.99 4.65 -3.11
C LEU A 26 -7.51 3.42 -2.35
N ALA A 27 -8.18 2.30 -2.59
CA ALA A 27 -7.71 0.99 -2.13
C ALA A 27 -6.52 0.51 -2.99
N GLY A 28 -5.60 -0.26 -2.40
CA GLY A 28 -4.44 -0.80 -3.12
C GLY A 28 -4.80 -1.56 -4.41
N ARG A 29 -5.89 -2.34 -4.41
CA ARG A 29 -6.38 -3.04 -5.63
C ARG A 29 -6.84 -2.07 -6.73
N GLN A 30 -7.43 -0.93 -6.37
CA GLN A 30 -7.85 0.09 -7.34
C GLN A 30 -6.63 0.79 -7.94
N ILE A 31 -5.62 1.09 -7.11
CA ILE A 31 -4.33 1.64 -7.56
C ILE A 31 -3.65 0.66 -8.53
N ALA A 32 -3.53 -0.61 -8.16
CA ALA A 32 -2.95 -1.66 -9.00
C ALA A 32 -3.62 -1.74 -10.37
N ARG A 33 -4.96 -1.75 -10.41
CA ARG A 33 -5.74 -1.78 -11.66
C ARG A 33 -5.50 -0.54 -12.52
N ARG A 34 -5.38 0.64 -11.93
CA ARG A 34 -5.14 1.90 -12.65
C ARG A 34 -3.74 1.98 -13.25
N VAL A 35 -2.74 1.53 -12.49
CA VAL A 35 -1.33 1.55 -12.89
C VAL A 35 -0.98 0.38 -13.81
N GLY A 36 -1.82 -0.66 -13.87
CA GLY A 36 -1.60 -1.83 -14.72
C GLY A 36 -0.63 -2.86 -14.11
N ILE A 37 -0.58 -2.97 -12.77
CA ILE A 37 0.28 -3.91 -12.05
C ILE A 37 -0.52 -4.86 -11.15
N THR A 38 0.13 -5.91 -10.65
CA THR A 38 -0.51 -6.85 -9.72
C THR A 38 -0.67 -6.24 -8.32
N SER A 39 -1.61 -6.79 -7.54
CA SER A 39 -1.81 -6.36 -6.15
C SER A 39 -0.60 -6.71 -5.26
N SER A 40 0.14 -7.78 -5.59
CA SER A 40 1.38 -8.13 -4.89
C SER A 40 2.54 -7.18 -5.22
N ALA A 41 2.58 -6.62 -6.44
CA ALA A 41 3.58 -5.63 -6.85
C ALA A 41 3.31 -4.23 -6.28
N VAL A 42 2.04 -3.82 -6.13
CA VAL A 42 1.70 -2.48 -5.62
C VAL A 42 1.97 -2.35 -4.11
N ALA A 43 1.78 -3.42 -3.34
CA ALA A 43 1.90 -3.39 -1.88
C ALA A 43 3.28 -2.92 -1.36
N PRO A 44 4.42 -3.48 -1.83
CA PRO A 44 5.73 -2.99 -1.39
C PRO A 44 5.99 -1.54 -1.83
N ARG A 45 5.47 -1.11 -2.98
CA ARG A 45 5.60 0.28 -3.47
C ARG A 45 4.85 1.26 -2.57
N LEU A 46 3.60 0.95 -2.21
CA LEU A 46 2.81 1.77 -1.26
C LEU A 46 3.48 1.85 0.12
N ASN A 47 4.01 0.73 0.61
CA ASN A 47 4.75 0.73 1.88
C ASN A 47 6.02 1.59 1.81
N ASN A 48 6.75 1.56 0.69
CA ASN A 48 7.92 2.42 0.49
C ASN A 48 7.53 3.90 0.44
N LEU A 49 6.53 4.27 -0.37
CA LEU A 49 6.03 5.65 -0.47
C LEU A 49 5.52 6.19 0.88
N MET A 50 4.91 5.32 1.69
CA MET A 50 4.50 5.64 3.05
C MET A 50 5.69 5.83 3.99
N ALA A 51 6.69 4.95 3.93
CA ALA A 51 7.91 5.08 4.73
C ALA A 51 8.70 6.35 4.38
N SER A 52 8.61 6.81 3.12
CA SER A 52 9.15 8.10 2.66
C SER A 52 8.30 9.30 3.06
N GLY A 53 7.12 9.11 3.66
CA GLY A 53 6.23 10.19 4.11
C GLY A 53 5.49 10.90 2.97
N ILE A 54 5.37 10.27 1.79
CA ILE A 54 4.69 10.86 0.63
C ILE A 54 3.19 10.53 0.65
N ILE A 55 2.84 9.35 1.13
CA ILE A 55 1.46 8.87 1.25
C ILE A 55 1.18 8.36 2.66
N LYS A 56 -0.10 8.28 3.02
CA LYS A 56 -0.58 7.76 4.30
C LYS A 56 -1.74 6.79 4.13
N LYS A 57 -1.99 6.01 5.17
CA LYS A 57 -3.21 5.19 5.28
C LYS A 57 -4.34 6.08 5.78
N ALA A 58 -5.27 6.44 4.91
CA ALA A 58 -6.44 7.26 5.29
C ALA A 58 -7.47 6.45 6.07
N LYS A 59 -7.65 5.16 5.72
CA LYS A 59 -8.55 4.26 6.44
C LYS A 59 -8.06 2.82 6.35
N VAL A 60 -8.21 2.09 7.46
CA VAL A 60 -8.04 0.65 7.50
C VAL A 60 -9.42 0.06 7.77
N GLU A 61 -10.01 -0.62 6.79
CA GLU A 61 -11.27 -1.34 7.00
C GLU A 61 -11.07 -2.53 7.94
N ALA A 62 -12.18 -3.08 8.45
CA ALA A 62 -12.22 -4.12 9.47
C ALA A 62 -11.19 -5.25 9.25
N VAL A 63 -10.67 -5.78 10.35
CA VAL A 63 -9.72 -6.89 10.33
C VAL A 63 -10.46 -8.18 9.99
N ARG A 64 -9.89 -8.99 9.09
CA ARG A 64 -10.27 -10.39 8.91
C ARG A 64 -9.35 -11.27 9.73
N HIS A 65 -9.94 -12.25 10.38
CA HIS A 65 -9.25 -13.32 11.08
C HIS A 65 -9.35 -14.57 10.22
N PHE A 66 -8.23 -15.24 9.98
CA PHE A 66 -8.20 -16.51 9.27
C PHE A 66 -7.01 -17.34 9.74
N GLN A 67 -7.09 -18.65 9.52
CA GLN A 67 -5.94 -19.53 9.68
C GLN A 67 -5.19 -19.60 8.35
N ARG A 68 -3.87 -19.44 8.41
CA ARG A 68 -2.99 -19.64 7.27
C ARG A 68 -2.12 -20.85 7.56
N GLU A 69 -2.12 -21.80 6.64
CA GLU A 69 -1.21 -22.94 6.66
C GLU A 69 -0.07 -22.69 5.67
N ILE A 70 1.17 -22.88 6.13
CA ILE A 70 2.36 -22.82 5.29
C ILE A 70 3.24 -23.99 5.70
N ASN A 71 3.55 -24.90 4.76
CA ASN A 71 4.40 -26.06 5.01
C ASN A 71 3.99 -26.88 6.26
N GLY A 72 2.69 -27.11 6.45
CA GLY A 72 2.14 -27.83 7.62
C GLY A 72 2.04 -27.01 8.91
N HIS A 73 2.54 -25.77 8.93
CA HIS A 73 2.40 -24.89 10.08
C HIS A 73 1.18 -23.99 9.95
N SER A 74 0.21 -24.19 10.83
CA SER A 74 -0.97 -23.33 10.95
C SER A 74 -0.72 -22.16 11.88
N SER A 75 -0.99 -20.95 11.41
CA SER A 75 -0.88 -19.70 12.19
C SER A 75 -2.17 -18.89 12.08
N ARG A 76 -2.61 -18.29 13.20
CA ARG A 76 -3.72 -17.34 13.20
C ARG A 76 -3.24 -16.00 12.65
N VAL A 77 -3.89 -15.51 11.59
CA VAL A 77 -3.52 -14.28 10.91
C VAL A 77 -4.62 -13.23 11.10
N ASN A 78 -4.18 -12.04 11.52
CA ASN A 78 -5.00 -10.84 11.59
C ASN A 78 -4.57 -9.93 10.41
N SER A 79 -5.40 -9.84 9.38
CA SER A 79 -5.12 -9.01 8.20
C SER A 79 -6.20 -7.96 8.06
N PRO A 80 -5.88 -6.69 7.77
CA PRO A 80 -6.87 -5.75 7.29
C PRO A 80 -7.61 -6.31 6.08
N ARG A 81 -8.93 -6.12 5.99
CA ARG A 81 -9.69 -6.48 4.78
C ARG A 81 -9.35 -5.56 3.62
N ARG A 82 -9.16 -4.28 3.91
CA ARG A 82 -8.80 -3.26 2.93
C ARG A 82 -8.04 -2.12 3.60
N ILE A 83 -6.99 -1.66 2.93
CA ILE A 83 -6.27 -0.44 3.29
C ILE A 83 -6.56 0.59 2.21
N ILE A 84 -7.01 1.75 2.64
CA ILE A 84 -7.30 2.93 1.83
C ILE A 84 -6.14 3.91 1.99
N TRP A 85 -5.55 4.29 0.87
CA TRP A 85 -4.35 5.13 0.77
C TRP A 85 -4.71 6.52 0.27
N ASP A 86 -3.98 7.51 0.75
CA ASP A 86 -4.12 8.91 0.37
C ASP A 86 -2.75 9.63 0.38
N LEU A 87 -2.65 10.77 -0.29
CA LEU A 87 -1.46 11.61 -0.29
C LEU A 87 -1.28 12.27 1.10
N ASP A 88 -0.03 12.38 1.54
CA ASP A 88 0.31 13.08 2.79
C ASP A 88 0.67 14.55 2.51
N ILE A 89 -0.27 15.29 1.92
CA ILE A 89 -0.12 16.73 1.70
C ILE A 89 -0.46 17.44 3.02
N LYS A 90 0.49 18.18 3.57
CA LYS A 90 0.26 19.13 4.65
C LYS A 90 -0.17 20.46 4.02
N TYR A 91 -1.37 20.93 4.37
CA TYR A 91 -1.81 22.29 4.06
C TYR A 91 -1.21 23.26 5.07
#